data_AF-A0A926EV99-F1
#
_entry.id   AF-A0A926EV99-F1
#
_cell.length_a   1.000
_cell.length_b   1.000
_cell.length_c   1.000
_cell.angle_alpha   90.00
_cell.angle_beta   90.00
_cell.angle_gamma   90.00
#
_symmetry.space_group_name_H-M   'P 1'
#
loop_
_entity.id
_entity.type
_entity.pdbx_description
1 polymer ?
#
loop_
_entity_poly.entity_id
_entity_poly.type
_entity_poly.pdbx_seq_one_letter_code
_entity_poly.pdbx_strand_id
1 'polypeptide(L)'
;MKKRSIIIFLIGLMILLTSCNIDETNIKDRVGTPNNNKPPIEGKWIIKELANKTNNLRKKEDSYIGSEALFHKDALIVGSNYVTKPSYKIKTVDTIDYLLYKYKTRPEDLGIKKDKLQVITVLNDNQYFNEFVKYNDDTMFVYLDNSFYKMERTVKEVSCEEVDRYISIEKAMIRDFETVKAEKLQTGVLLGVKIPTYDEKNNLANWEYETIWINSKDKNITSMYKLNDILLPRKNGFWVIDVDREVDGNILNDKIKAVPQFSLLKPKGSRGKSEDLIYKKREDDSKNSLPSTLRNILFVSNNYISIEDIDIMNNEKRSLKIYAIDNLEKKISIKLSDFIEEDGSKIFLEGLQSAISMDVDPIIDESNIGLFRRNGYWIFKGRVNYKESEEELYKNFNIKAIPPKEMVSYDKHLIPWDAIKRKVPEAIDMFSSPNDDLVVVVTHTDLLIYSIENKEEISSTPMEKIKLPKNASIIMAEWAIDRYPDMWESEVIEKGGEIIQK
;
A
#
# COMPACT_ATOMS: atom_id res chain seq x y z
N MET A 1 25.41 -43.94 -64.75
CA MET A 1 24.63 -42.76 -64.27
C MET A 1 23.65 -43.08 -63.15
N LYS A 2 22.98 -44.26 -63.11
CA LYS A 2 21.96 -44.58 -62.08
C LYS A 2 22.45 -44.68 -60.62
N LYS A 3 23.66 -45.20 -60.35
CA LYS A 3 24.17 -45.33 -58.96
C LYS A 3 24.53 -43.99 -58.29
N ARG A 4 25.04 -43.01 -59.05
CA ARG A 4 25.34 -41.67 -58.51
C ARG A 4 24.08 -40.87 -58.18
N SER A 5 23.02 -40.99 -58.99
CA SER A 5 21.73 -40.36 -58.68
C SER A 5 21.05 -40.95 -57.45
N ILE A 6 21.20 -42.27 -57.20
CA ILE A 6 20.65 -42.90 -56.00
C ILE A 6 21.35 -42.41 -54.72
N ILE A 7 22.69 -42.25 -54.77
CA ILE A 7 23.45 -41.73 -53.62
C ILE A 7 23.09 -40.27 -53.32
N ILE A 8 22.92 -39.44 -54.36
CA ILE A 8 22.49 -38.05 -54.20
C ILE A 8 21.07 -37.97 -53.63
N PHE A 9 20.17 -38.85 -54.08
CA PHE A 9 18.82 -38.94 -53.54
C PHE A 9 18.81 -39.39 -52.08
N LEU A 10 19.64 -40.37 -51.70
CA LEU A 10 19.77 -40.84 -50.31
C LEU A 10 20.36 -39.78 -49.37
N ILE A 11 21.33 -39.00 -49.84
CA ILE A 11 21.90 -37.88 -49.09
C ILE A 11 20.87 -36.76 -48.91
N GLY A 12 20.08 -36.46 -49.96
CA GLY A 12 18.96 -35.53 -49.86
C GLY A 12 17.88 -35.99 -48.88
N LEU A 13 17.61 -37.29 -48.80
CA LEU A 13 16.64 -37.87 -47.87
C LEU A 13 17.11 -37.78 -46.40
N MET A 14 18.42 -37.89 -46.15
CA MET A 14 18.97 -37.72 -44.79
C MET A 14 18.89 -36.27 -44.28
N ILE A 15 18.92 -35.27 -45.17
CA ILE A 15 18.79 -33.86 -44.76
C ILE A 15 17.35 -33.54 -44.31
N LEU A 16 16.36 -34.24 -44.86
CA LEU A 16 14.94 -34.11 -44.50
C LEU A 16 14.55 -34.85 -43.20
N LEU A 17 15.45 -35.68 -42.64
CA LEU A 17 15.24 -36.40 -41.39
C LEU A 17 15.83 -35.69 -40.16
N THR A 18 16.23 -34.42 -40.30
CA THR A 18 16.54 -33.57 -39.14
C THR A 18 15.22 -33.19 -38.46
N SER A 19 14.80 -33.98 -37.46
CA SER A 19 13.77 -33.55 -36.53
C SER A 19 14.19 -32.21 -35.92
N CYS A 20 13.26 -31.27 -35.79
CA CYS A 20 13.45 -30.15 -34.86
C CYS A 20 13.73 -30.77 -33.49
N ASN A 21 14.99 -30.75 -33.06
CA ASN A 21 15.29 -30.75 -31.64
C ASN A 21 14.69 -29.45 -31.13
N ILE A 22 13.52 -29.55 -30.50
CA ILE A 22 13.05 -28.51 -29.61
C ILE A 22 14.00 -28.62 -28.42
N ASP A 23 15.04 -27.79 -28.42
CA ASP A 23 15.77 -27.49 -27.20
C ASP A 23 14.74 -27.00 -26.18
N GLU A 24 14.47 -27.79 -25.13
CA GLU A 24 13.59 -27.44 -24.01
C GLU A 24 14.12 -26.24 -23.18
N THR A 25 15.18 -25.57 -23.63
CA THR A 25 15.93 -24.59 -22.84
C THR A 25 15.51 -23.14 -23.05
N ASN A 26 14.44 -22.82 -23.79
CA ASN A 26 13.98 -21.42 -23.88
C ASN A 26 12.47 -21.24 -24.12
N ILE A 27 11.66 -21.73 -23.17
CA ILE A 27 10.23 -21.34 -23.06
C ILE A 27 10.10 -19.87 -22.60
N LYS A 28 11.11 -19.33 -21.90
CA LYS A 28 11.11 -17.96 -21.34
C LYS A 28 10.95 -16.85 -22.39
N ASP A 29 11.45 -17.02 -23.61
CA ASP A 29 11.32 -16.00 -24.66
C ASP A 29 9.98 -16.03 -25.42
N ARG A 30 9.12 -17.02 -25.14
CA ARG A 30 7.81 -17.17 -25.80
C ARG A 30 6.60 -16.93 -24.90
N VAL A 31 6.82 -16.76 -23.60
CA VAL A 31 5.75 -16.42 -22.64
C VAL A 31 5.99 -14.99 -22.14
N GLY A 32 5.74 -14.02 -23.02
CA GLY A 32 5.50 -12.65 -22.57
C GLY A 32 4.12 -12.60 -21.90
N THR A 33 4.01 -11.88 -20.79
CA THR A 33 2.70 -11.50 -20.24
C THR A 33 1.87 -10.91 -21.39
N PRO A 34 0.63 -11.37 -21.62
CA PRO A 34 -0.16 -10.88 -22.74
C PRO A 34 -0.23 -9.35 -22.67
N ASN A 35 0.30 -8.69 -23.69
CA ASN A 35 0.28 -7.23 -23.77
C ASN A 35 -1.15 -6.81 -24.12
N ASN A 36 -1.98 -6.65 -23.10
CA ASN A 36 -3.37 -6.26 -23.28
C ASN A 36 -3.42 -4.75 -23.56
N ASN A 37 -3.28 -4.39 -24.84
CA ASN A 37 -3.27 -3.00 -25.30
C ASN A 37 -4.64 -2.29 -25.16
N LYS A 38 -5.68 -3.01 -24.71
CA LYS A 38 -7.02 -2.48 -24.51
C LYS A 38 -7.38 -2.45 -23.03
N PRO A 39 -7.69 -1.28 -22.45
CA PRO A 39 -8.18 -1.21 -21.08
C PRO A 39 -9.54 -1.94 -20.96
N PRO A 40 -9.87 -2.46 -19.76
CA PRO A 40 -11.12 -3.18 -19.54
C PRO A 40 -12.38 -2.32 -19.61
N ILE A 41 -12.21 -1.00 -19.59
CA ILE A 41 -13.24 0.01 -19.81
C ILE A 41 -12.68 0.98 -20.83
N GLU A 42 -13.46 1.26 -21.86
CA GLU A 42 -13.17 2.26 -22.88
C GLU A 42 -14.37 3.19 -23.01
N GLY A 43 -14.12 4.36 -23.60
CA GLY A 43 -15.19 5.23 -24.03
C GLY A 43 -15.46 6.38 -23.06
N LYS A 44 -16.51 7.12 -23.39
CA LYS A 44 -17.02 8.23 -22.60
C LYS A 44 -18.27 7.80 -21.85
N TRP A 45 -18.35 8.22 -20.61
CA TRP A 45 -19.39 7.87 -19.66
C TRP A 45 -19.86 9.13 -18.94
N ILE A 46 -21.07 9.08 -18.39
CA ILE A 46 -21.63 10.17 -17.61
C ILE A 46 -22.22 9.63 -16.31
N ILE A 47 -21.96 10.33 -15.20
CA ILE A 47 -22.61 10.06 -13.93
C ILE A 47 -24.05 10.55 -14.03
N LYS A 48 -25.01 9.62 -14.02
CA LYS A 48 -26.43 9.92 -14.25
C LYS A 48 -27.17 10.25 -12.97
N GLU A 49 -26.95 9.46 -11.93
CA GLU A 49 -27.73 9.52 -10.72
C GLU A 49 -26.96 8.95 -9.53
N LEU A 50 -27.29 9.44 -8.34
CA LEU A 50 -26.95 8.82 -7.07
C LEU A 50 -27.72 7.50 -6.95
N ALA A 51 -27.00 6.38 -6.82
CA ALA A 51 -27.61 5.05 -6.77
C ALA A 51 -28.17 4.72 -5.38
N ASN A 52 -27.56 5.24 -4.31
CA ASN A 52 -28.00 4.98 -2.93
C ASN A 52 -29.24 5.83 -2.57
N LYS A 53 -30.39 5.17 -2.33
CA LYS A 53 -31.64 5.82 -1.85
C LYS A 53 -31.72 5.96 -0.33
N THR A 54 -30.64 6.33 0.37
CA THR A 54 -30.67 6.52 1.82
C THR A 54 -31.04 7.95 2.19
N ASN A 55 -32.25 8.12 2.76
CA ASN A 55 -32.77 9.39 3.26
C ASN A 55 -31.92 9.97 4.42
N ASN A 56 -31.64 11.28 4.32
CA ASN A 56 -31.33 12.24 5.39
C ASN A 56 -29.88 12.42 5.88
N LEU A 57 -28.97 12.84 4.99
CA LEU A 57 -28.03 13.92 5.32
C LEU A 57 -28.12 14.99 4.23
N ARG A 58 -28.37 16.23 4.65
CA ARG A 58 -28.77 17.36 3.80
C ARG A 58 -27.65 17.77 2.82
N LYS A 59 -28.04 17.95 1.55
CA LYS A 59 -27.72 19.07 0.65
C LYS A 59 -26.28 19.64 0.76
N LYS A 60 -25.33 19.00 0.10
CA LYS A 60 -24.59 19.69 -0.96
C LYS A 60 -25.29 19.30 -2.26
N GLU A 61 -25.45 20.20 -3.22
CA GLU A 61 -25.81 19.78 -4.58
C GLU A 61 -24.84 18.67 -4.99
N ASP A 62 -25.33 17.50 -5.42
CA ASP A 62 -24.49 16.35 -5.77
C ASP A 62 -23.61 16.74 -6.96
N SER A 63 -22.40 17.23 -6.67
CA SER A 63 -21.49 17.89 -7.62
C SER A 63 -21.03 16.98 -8.76
N TYR A 64 -21.26 15.68 -8.63
CA TYR A 64 -20.84 14.67 -9.60
C TYR A 64 -21.93 14.35 -10.63
N ILE A 65 -23.20 14.66 -10.38
CA ILE A 65 -24.26 14.35 -11.36
C ILE A 65 -24.06 15.20 -12.61
N GLY A 66 -24.03 14.55 -13.77
CA GLY A 66 -23.70 15.17 -15.06
C GLY A 66 -22.20 15.26 -15.34
N SER A 67 -21.34 14.93 -14.36
CA SER A 67 -19.90 14.84 -14.61
C SER A 67 -19.59 13.72 -15.60
N GLU A 68 -18.68 14.01 -16.49
CA GLU A 68 -18.22 13.06 -17.50
C GLU A 68 -17.04 12.26 -16.96
N ALA A 69 -16.92 11.04 -17.45
CA ALA A 69 -15.77 10.19 -17.23
C ALA A 69 -15.30 9.63 -18.55
N LEU A 70 -13.99 9.53 -18.70
CA LEU A 70 -13.35 9.23 -19.98
C LEU A 70 -12.30 8.17 -19.73
N PHE A 71 -12.41 7.05 -20.44
CA PHE A 71 -11.58 5.88 -20.25
C PHE A 71 -10.81 5.60 -21.54
N HIS A 72 -9.50 5.77 -21.49
CA HIS A 72 -8.57 5.53 -22.58
C HIS A 72 -7.35 4.77 -22.08
N LYS A 73 -6.59 4.14 -22.99
CA LYS A 73 -5.37 3.40 -22.62
C LYS A 73 -4.31 4.29 -21.97
N ASP A 74 -4.24 5.55 -22.38
CA ASP A 74 -3.23 6.50 -21.93
C ASP A 74 -3.73 7.43 -20.82
N ALA A 75 -5.04 7.52 -20.60
CA ALA A 75 -5.56 8.37 -19.54
C ALA A 75 -6.95 7.95 -19.08
N LEU A 76 -7.27 8.26 -17.84
CA LEU A 76 -8.61 8.09 -17.29
C LEU A 76 -9.02 9.36 -16.54
N ILE A 77 -10.24 9.81 -16.77
CA ILE A 77 -10.82 11.04 -16.22
C ILE A 77 -12.14 10.68 -15.54
N VAL A 78 -12.40 11.22 -14.36
CA VAL A 78 -13.69 11.11 -13.65
C VAL A 78 -13.99 12.44 -12.97
N GLY A 79 -14.95 13.20 -13.49
CA GLY A 79 -15.17 14.58 -13.05
C GLY A 79 -13.91 15.41 -13.27
N SER A 80 -13.48 16.15 -12.23
CA SER A 80 -12.25 16.97 -12.25
C SER A 80 -10.95 16.19 -12.01
N ASN A 81 -11.02 14.88 -11.77
CA ASN A 81 -9.86 14.06 -11.43
C ASN A 81 -9.37 13.28 -12.65
N TYR A 82 -8.06 13.17 -12.83
CA TYR A 82 -7.47 12.43 -13.95
C TYR A 82 -6.21 11.64 -13.56
N VAL A 83 -5.89 10.63 -14.37
CA VAL A 83 -4.63 9.87 -14.34
C VAL A 83 -4.10 9.69 -15.75
N THR A 84 -2.79 9.82 -15.93
CA THR A 84 -2.12 9.78 -17.26
C THR A 84 -1.37 8.48 -17.53
N LYS A 85 -1.38 7.53 -16.59
CA LYS A 85 -0.81 6.18 -16.76
C LYS A 85 -1.64 5.14 -15.97
N PRO A 86 -2.93 4.96 -16.31
CA PRO A 86 -3.78 4.04 -15.57
C PRO A 86 -3.31 2.59 -15.75
N SER A 87 -3.28 1.85 -14.65
CA SER A 87 -3.16 0.39 -14.66
C SER A 87 -4.42 -0.24 -14.05
N TYR A 88 -4.80 -1.41 -14.53
CA TYR A 88 -6.10 -2.01 -14.20
C TYR A 88 -5.92 -3.38 -13.54
N LYS A 89 -6.64 -3.61 -12.43
CA LYS A 89 -6.83 -4.93 -11.83
C LYS A 89 -8.31 -5.31 -11.90
N ILE A 90 -8.59 -6.49 -12.43
CA ILE A 90 -9.96 -6.97 -12.65
C ILE A 90 -10.17 -8.21 -11.82
N LYS A 91 -11.30 -8.27 -11.11
CA LYS A 91 -11.74 -9.49 -10.43
C LYS A 91 -13.24 -9.69 -10.59
N THR A 92 -13.66 -10.95 -10.62
CA THR A 92 -15.07 -11.32 -10.52
C THR A 92 -15.35 -11.70 -9.08
N VAL A 93 -16.40 -11.12 -8.50
CA VAL A 93 -16.76 -11.30 -7.09
C VAL A 93 -18.21 -11.76 -6.96
N ASP A 94 -18.52 -12.42 -5.86
CA ASP A 94 -19.90 -12.55 -5.41
C ASP A 94 -20.43 -11.17 -5.02
N THR A 95 -21.58 -10.80 -5.57
CA THR A 95 -22.13 -9.45 -5.45
C THR A 95 -22.54 -9.11 -4.04
N ILE A 96 -23.19 -10.05 -3.35
CA ILE A 96 -23.69 -9.83 -1.98
C ILE A 96 -22.50 -9.69 -1.05
N ASP A 97 -21.58 -10.67 -1.07
CA ASP A 97 -20.41 -10.66 -0.20
C ASP A 97 -19.58 -9.40 -0.44
N TYR A 98 -19.34 -9.03 -1.69
CA TYR A 98 -18.50 -7.90 -2.01
C TYR A 98 -19.06 -6.58 -1.50
N LEU A 99 -20.32 -6.28 -1.85
CA LEU A 99 -20.97 -5.03 -1.48
C LEU A 99 -21.22 -4.96 0.03
N LEU A 100 -21.61 -6.08 0.65
CA LEU A 100 -21.88 -6.14 2.08
C LEU A 100 -20.61 -6.06 2.92
N TYR A 101 -19.54 -6.77 2.56
CA TYR A 101 -18.31 -6.76 3.36
C TYR A 101 -17.50 -5.49 3.14
N LYS A 102 -17.33 -5.04 1.89
CA LYS A 102 -16.48 -3.89 1.57
C LYS A 102 -17.18 -2.55 1.80
N TYR A 103 -18.43 -2.42 1.33
CA TYR A 103 -19.15 -1.15 1.31
C TYR A 103 -20.32 -1.09 2.31
N LYS A 104 -20.59 -2.18 3.02
CA LYS A 104 -21.71 -2.30 3.97
C LYS A 104 -23.06 -1.94 3.35
N THR A 105 -23.22 -2.15 2.04
CA THR A 105 -24.46 -1.89 1.29
C THR A 105 -25.01 -3.19 0.71
N ARG A 106 -26.33 -3.25 0.47
CA ARG A 106 -26.93 -4.40 -0.20
C ARG A 106 -27.04 -4.15 -1.70
N PRO A 107 -26.99 -5.20 -2.54
CA PRO A 107 -27.16 -5.05 -3.99
C PRO A 107 -28.50 -4.41 -4.38
N GLU A 108 -29.56 -4.70 -3.62
CA GLU A 108 -30.92 -4.19 -3.89
C GLU A 108 -31.00 -2.68 -3.73
N ASP A 109 -30.22 -2.12 -2.79
CA ASP A 109 -30.14 -0.67 -2.55
C ASP A 109 -29.56 0.07 -3.76
N LEU A 110 -28.76 -0.63 -4.59
CA LEU A 110 -28.16 -0.14 -5.82
C LEU A 110 -28.94 -0.53 -7.09
N GLY A 111 -30.05 -1.27 -6.94
CA GLY A 111 -30.78 -1.84 -8.08
C GLY A 111 -30.03 -2.93 -8.83
N ILE A 112 -29.02 -3.56 -8.20
CA ILE A 112 -28.22 -4.62 -8.78
C ILE A 112 -28.88 -5.98 -8.52
N LYS A 113 -29.12 -6.74 -9.59
CA LYS A 113 -29.75 -8.07 -9.55
C LYS A 113 -28.83 -9.23 -9.95
N LYS A 114 -27.54 -8.95 -10.19
CA LYS A 114 -26.58 -9.96 -10.64
C LYS A 114 -25.92 -10.61 -9.44
N ASP A 115 -25.82 -11.94 -9.44
CA ASP A 115 -25.13 -12.69 -8.38
C ASP A 115 -23.61 -12.50 -8.39
N LYS A 116 -23.04 -12.23 -9.57
CA LYS A 116 -21.62 -11.93 -9.74
C LYS A 116 -21.41 -10.63 -10.49
N LEU A 117 -20.41 -9.87 -10.05
CA LEU A 117 -20.00 -8.61 -10.66
C LEU A 117 -18.52 -8.62 -11.00
N GLN A 118 -18.18 -7.88 -12.05
CA GLN A 118 -16.78 -7.58 -12.35
C GLN A 118 -16.42 -6.26 -11.69
N VAL A 119 -15.39 -6.29 -10.87
CA VAL A 119 -14.81 -5.12 -10.20
C VAL A 119 -13.53 -4.74 -10.92
N ILE A 120 -13.45 -3.48 -11.31
CA ILE A 120 -12.35 -2.91 -12.08
C ILE A 120 -11.69 -1.85 -11.19
N THR A 121 -10.55 -2.21 -10.60
CA THR A 121 -9.75 -1.28 -9.81
C THR A 121 -8.73 -0.61 -10.73
N VAL A 122 -8.72 0.72 -10.71
CA VAL A 122 -7.75 1.56 -11.41
C VAL A 122 -6.69 2.02 -10.43
N LEU A 123 -5.43 1.89 -10.84
CA LEU A 123 -4.28 2.35 -10.09
C LEU A 123 -3.50 3.40 -10.90
N ASN A 124 -2.96 4.39 -10.20
CA ASN A 124 -1.97 5.33 -10.73
C ASN A 124 -0.64 5.07 -10.03
N ASP A 125 0.39 4.63 -10.77
CA ASP A 125 1.69 4.25 -10.18
C ASP A 125 1.56 3.34 -8.93
N ASN A 126 0.69 2.33 -9.01
CA ASN A 126 0.31 1.38 -7.95
C ASN A 126 -0.47 1.93 -6.76
N GLN A 127 -0.73 3.24 -6.68
CA GLN A 127 -1.73 3.79 -5.77
C GLN A 127 -3.14 3.57 -6.27
N TYR A 128 -4.07 3.37 -5.35
CA TYR A 128 -5.48 3.32 -5.66
C TYR A 128 -5.94 4.66 -6.24
N PHE A 129 -6.48 4.63 -7.47
CA PHE A 129 -7.16 5.79 -8.05
C PHE A 129 -8.67 5.72 -7.81
N ASN A 130 -9.30 4.68 -8.34
CA ASN A 130 -10.73 4.48 -8.19
C ASN A 130 -11.13 3.03 -8.48
N GLU A 131 -12.37 2.67 -8.15
CA GLU A 131 -12.92 1.36 -8.43
C GLU A 131 -14.30 1.48 -9.06
N PHE A 132 -14.52 0.67 -10.09
CA PHE A 132 -15.76 0.61 -10.85
C PHE A 132 -16.36 -0.78 -10.74
N VAL A 133 -17.65 -0.83 -10.44
CA VAL A 133 -18.45 -2.05 -10.41
C VAL A 133 -19.20 -2.15 -11.73
N LYS A 134 -18.71 -3.00 -12.63
CA LYS A 134 -19.30 -3.17 -13.96
C LYS A 134 -20.59 -4.00 -13.84
N TYR A 135 -21.72 -3.36 -14.13
CA TYR A 135 -23.02 -4.03 -14.15
C TYR A 135 -23.27 -4.68 -15.50
N ASN A 136 -23.03 -3.97 -16.60
CA ASN A 136 -23.03 -4.48 -17.98
C ASN A 136 -22.09 -3.61 -18.84
N ASP A 137 -22.11 -3.75 -20.16
CA ASP A 137 -21.20 -3.00 -21.04
C ASP A 137 -21.52 -1.50 -21.14
N ASP A 138 -22.73 -1.08 -20.79
CA ASP A 138 -23.22 0.30 -20.89
C ASP A 138 -23.55 0.91 -19.52
N THR A 139 -23.43 0.15 -18.43
CA THR A 139 -23.78 0.58 -17.07
C THR A 139 -22.73 0.09 -16.08
N MET A 140 -22.22 1.02 -15.27
CA MET A 140 -21.35 0.71 -14.13
C MET A 140 -21.69 1.59 -12.93
N PHE A 141 -21.14 1.25 -11.78
CA PHE A 141 -21.23 2.06 -10.57
C PHE A 141 -19.83 2.47 -10.13
N VAL A 142 -19.71 3.68 -9.59
CA VAL A 142 -18.50 4.20 -8.97
C VAL A 142 -18.81 4.63 -7.54
N TYR A 143 -17.90 4.34 -6.61
CA TYR A 143 -18.03 4.78 -5.21
C TYR A 143 -17.19 6.03 -5.00
N LEU A 144 -17.84 7.18 -4.81
CA LEU A 144 -17.23 8.50 -4.61
C LEU A 144 -17.83 9.13 -3.36
N ASP A 145 -17.00 9.73 -2.50
CA ASP A 145 -17.43 10.48 -1.30
C ASP A 145 -18.50 9.75 -0.47
N ASN A 146 -18.21 8.50 -0.14
CA ASN A 146 -19.10 7.60 0.62
C ASN A 146 -20.47 7.30 -0.02
N SER A 147 -20.58 7.47 -1.34
CA SER A 147 -21.82 7.27 -2.08
C SER A 147 -21.59 6.51 -3.39
N PHE A 148 -22.54 5.65 -3.75
CA PHE A 148 -22.55 5.03 -5.08
C PHE A 148 -23.23 5.92 -6.08
N TYR A 149 -22.58 6.12 -7.22
CA TYR A 149 -23.11 6.79 -8.39
C TYR A 149 -23.22 5.80 -9.54
N LYS A 150 -24.33 5.87 -10.26
CA LYS A 150 -24.54 5.08 -11.47
C LYS A 150 -24.05 5.87 -12.68
N MET A 151 -23.28 5.19 -13.52
CA MET A 151 -22.70 5.74 -14.75
C MET A 151 -23.24 5.00 -15.96
N GLU A 152 -23.49 5.76 -17.02
CA GLU A 152 -23.94 5.22 -18.31
C GLU A 152 -22.97 5.61 -19.42
N ARG A 153 -22.71 4.67 -20.33
CA ARG A 153 -21.83 4.91 -21.47
C ARG A 153 -22.52 5.79 -22.50
N THR A 154 -21.83 6.84 -22.92
CA THR A 154 -22.29 7.75 -23.97
C THR A 154 -21.57 7.52 -25.29
N VAL A 155 -20.28 7.13 -25.24
CA VAL A 155 -19.45 6.85 -26.42
C VAL A 155 -18.62 5.59 -26.17
N LYS A 156 -18.48 4.71 -27.17
CA LYS A 156 -17.78 3.43 -27.02
C LYS A 156 -16.26 3.56 -26.96
N GLU A 157 -15.69 4.42 -27.77
CA GLU A 157 -14.26 4.65 -27.89
C GLU A 157 -14.02 6.16 -27.98
N VAL A 158 -12.89 6.63 -27.45
CA VAL A 158 -12.52 8.05 -27.49
C VAL A 158 -11.16 8.17 -28.18
N SER A 159 -11.01 9.16 -29.05
CA SER A 159 -9.74 9.39 -29.74
C SER A 159 -8.70 9.98 -28.78
N CYS A 160 -7.41 9.79 -29.08
CA CYS A 160 -6.34 10.43 -28.32
C CYS A 160 -6.46 11.96 -28.33
N GLU A 161 -6.92 12.54 -29.44
CA GLU A 161 -7.16 13.99 -29.58
C GLU A 161 -8.24 14.49 -28.62
N GLU A 162 -9.32 13.73 -28.41
CA GLU A 162 -10.35 14.08 -27.44
C GLU A 162 -9.82 13.95 -26.01
N VAL A 163 -9.03 12.91 -25.70
CA VAL A 163 -8.37 12.75 -24.40
C VAL A 163 -7.47 13.96 -24.10
N ASP A 164 -6.60 14.32 -25.05
CA ASP A 164 -5.70 15.46 -24.93
C ASP A 164 -6.47 16.78 -24.83
N ARG A 165 -7.59 16.91 -25.55
CA ARG A 165 -8.50 18.05 -25.42
C ARG A 165 -9.12 18.12 -24.03
N TYR A 166 -9.57 17.02 -23.45
CA TYR A 166 -10.09 17.03 -22.07
C TYR A 166 -9.01 17.35 -21.05
N ILE A 167 -7.84 16.74 -21.17
CA ILE A 167 -6.70 17.03 -20.29
C ILE A 167 -6.29 18.50 -20.42
N SER A 168 -6.27 19.04 -21.64
CA SER A 168 -5.92 20.45 -21.87
C SER A 168 -7.03 21.42 -21.45
N ILE A 169 -8.31 21.08 -21.62
CA ILE A 169 -9.46 21.87 -21.14
C ILE A 169 -9.52 21.84 -19.62
N GLU A 170 -9.35 20.71 -18.95
CA GLU A 170 -9.26 20.67 -17.48
C GLU A 170 -8.05 21.47 -16.99
N LYS A 171 -6.88 21.28 -17.62
CA LYS A 171 -5.70 22.14 -17.36
C LYS A 171 -5.99 23.62 -17.66
N ALA A 172 -6.89 23.95 -18.59
CA ALA A 172 -7.25 25.31 -18.97
C ALA A 172 -8.39 25.91 -18.12
N MET A 173 -9.34 25.12 -17.65
CA MET A 173 -10.37 25.53 -16.70
C MET A 173 -9.76 25.79 -15.31
N ILE A 174 -8.68 25.06 -14.97
CA ILE A 174 -7.79 25.42 -13.87
C ILE A 174 -7.03 26.73 -14.15
N ARG A 175 -6.68 27.03 -15.42
CA ARG A 175 -6.00 28.29 -15.83
C ARG A 175 -6.94 29.51 -15.83
N ASP A 176 -8.23 29.36 -16.15
CA ASP A 176 -9.17 30.49 -16.25
C ASP A 176 -9.57 31.10 -14.89
N PHE A 177 -9.11 30.52 -13.77
CA PHE A 177 -9.23 31.13 -12.45
C PHE A 177 -8.00 31.89 -11.97
N GLU A 178 -6.78 31.68 -12.50
CA GLU A 178 -5.60 32.45 -12.09
C GLU A 178 -4.54 32.50 -13.20
N THR A 179 -4.29 33.71 -13.70
CA THR A 179 -3.15 34.06 -14.54
C THR A 179 -1.82 33.62 -13.94
N VAL A 180 -1.10 32.77 -14.67
CA VAL A 180 0.35 32.48 -14.58
C VAL A 180 0.89 32.22 -13.17
N LYS A 181 0.68 31.00 -12.65
CA LYS A 181 1.53 30.42 -11.61
C LYS A 181 1.93 28.98 -11.97
N ALA A 182 3.06 28.56 -11.41
CA ALA A 182 3.69 27.26 -11.54
C ALA A 182 2.69 26.10 -11.33
N GLU A 183 3.04 24.90 -11.80
CA GLU A 183 2.27 23.66 -11.54
C GLU A 183 1.77 23.66 -10.09
N LYS A 184 0.44 23.59 -9.88
CA LYS A 184 -0.16 23.56 -8.54
C LYS A 184 0.23 22.23 -7.89
N LEU A 185 1.29 22.25 -7.07
CA LEU A 185 1.79 21.06 -6.39
C LEU A 185 1.03 20.91 -5.08
N GLN A 186 0.34 19.78 -4.92
CA GLN A 186 -0.35 19.46 -3.69
C GLN A 186 0.13 18.10 -3.20
N THR A 187 0.67 18.09 -1.97
CA THR A 187 1.33 16.92 -1.40
C THR A 187 0.93 16.78 0.05
N GLY A 188 0.57 15.58 0.44
CA GLY A 188 0.37 15.20 1.82
C GLY A 188 1.17 13.96 2.16
N VAL A 189 1.59 13.82 3.40
CA VAL A 189 2.23 12.58 3.88
C VAL A 189 1.74 12.22 5.26
N LEU A 190 1.38 10.94 5.43
CA LEU A 190 1.15 10.30 6.73
C LEU A 190 2.41 9.53 7.11
N LEU A 191 3.10 10.00 8.14
CA LEU A 191 4.25 9.33 8.74
C LEU A 191 3.82 8.61 10.00
N GLY A 192 3.92 7.28 10.00
CA GLY A 192 3.71 6.48 11.21
C GLY A 192 4.98 6.44 12.04
N VAL A 193 4.88 6.80 13.31
CA VAL A 193 5.98 6.89 14.26
C VAL A 193 5.79 5.81 15.33
N LYS A 194 6.83 5.01 15.56
CA LYS A 194 6.94 4.12 16.71
C LYS A 194 7.81 4.77 17.77
N ILE A 195 7.33 4.79 19.01
CA ILE A 195 8.01 5.34 20.17
C ILE A 195 8.25 4.22 21.17
N PRO A 196 9.51 3.81 21.41
CA PRO A 196 9.81 2.85 22.46
C PRO A 196 9.50 3.44 23.84
N THR A 197 8.72 2.71 24.62
CA THR A 197 8.35 3.04 26.00
C THR A 197 8.63 1.86 26.92
N TYR A 198 8.25 2.00 28.19
CA TYR A 198 8.45 0.96 29.19
C TYR A 198 7.18 0.78 30.02
N ASP A 199 6.72 -0.45 30.13
CA ASP A 199 5.60 -0.82 30.98
C ASP A 199 6.12 -1.08 32.39
N GLU A 200 6.07 -0.05 33.24
CA GLU A 200 6.55 -0.12 34.62
C GLU A 200 5.78 -1.15 35.46
N LYS A 201 4.50 -1.40 35.13
CA LYS A 201 3.65 -2.31 35.90
C LYS A 201 4.09 -3.76 35.71
N ASN A 202 4.40 -4.15 34.47
CA ASN A 202 4.82 -5.51 34.14
C ASN A 202 6.36 -5.64 34.00
N ASN A 203 7.10 -4.53 34.12
CA ASN A 203 8.56 -4.46 33.99
C ASN A 203 9.05 -4.97 32.61
N LEU A 204 8.36 -4.57 31.54
CA LEU A 204 8.59 -5.04 30.17
C LEU A 204 8.70 -3.88 29.18
N ALA A 205 9.38 -4.11 28.06
CA ALA A 205 9.38 -3.17 26.95
C ALA A 205 7.95 -2.93 26.44
N ASN A 206 7.68 -1.70 26.02
CA ASN A 206 6.41 -1.33 25.38
C ASN A 206 6.67 -0.38 24.20
N TRP A 207 5.65 -0.17 23.37
CA TRP A 207 5.73 0.75 22.25
C TRP A 207 4.42 1.50 22.09
N GLU A 208 4.53 2.80 21.88
CA GLU A 208 3.42 3.66 21.50
C GLU A 208 3.55 4.02 20.02
N TYR A 209 2.41 4.29 19.39
CA TYR A 209 2.33 4.58 17.98
C TYR A 209 1.56 5.87 17.74
N GLU A 210 2.04 6.66 16.79
CA GLU A 210 1.45 7.96 16.45
C GLU A 210 1.54 8.18 14.94
N THR A 211 0.67 9.02 14.41
CA THR A 211 0.72 9.46 13.01
C THR A 211 0.96 10.96 12.94
N ILE A 212 1.94 11.36 12.14
CA ILE A 212 2.21 12.75 11.80
C ILE A 212 1.70 12.99 10.37
N TRP A 213 0.79 13.94 10.22
CA TRP A 213 0.35 14.46 8.94
C TRP A 213 1.10 15.74 8.59
N ILE A 214 1.59 15.84 7.36
CA ILE A 214 2.21 17.05 6.83
C ILE A 214 1.54 17.37 5.49
N ASN A 215 0.97 18.56 5.36
CA ASN A 215 0.33 19.04 4.13
C ASN A 215 1.15 20.18 3.51
N SER A 216 1.37 20.09 2.20
CA SER A 216 2.10 21.07 1.41
C SER A 216 1.27 21.49 0.20
N LYS A 217 1.24 22.81 -0.05
CA LYS A 217 0.70 23.41 -1.28
C LYS A 217 1.75 24.34 -1.86
N ASP A 218 2.10 24.10 -3.11
CA ASP A 218 3.10 24.86 -3.88
C ASP A 218 4.42 25.02 -3.11
N LYS A 219 5.00 23.89 -2.65
CA LYS A 219 6.26 23.86 -1.90
C LYS A 219 6.24 24.67 -0.60
N ASN A 220 5.07 24.80 0.02
CA ASN A 220 4.92 25.47 1.32
C ASN A 220 4.05 24.61 2.24
N ILE A 221 4.50 24.44 3.49
CA ILE A 221 3.74 23.69 4.49
C ILE A 221 2.54 24.50 4.94
N THR A 222 1.35 23.95 4.69
CA THR A 222 0.06 24.59 4.97
C THR A 222 -0.53 24.15 6.30
N SER A 223 -0.31 22.89 6.69
CA SER A 223 -0.76 22.35 7.97
C SER A 223 0.10 21.16 8.39
N MET A 224 0.12 20.90 9.70
CA MET A 224 0.71 19.70 10.28
C MET A 224 -0.16 19.27 11.45
N TYR A 225 -0.48 17.98 11.52
CA TYR A 225 -1.25 17.41 12.62
C TYR A 225 -0.56 16.17 13.18
N LYS A 226 -0.85 15.89 14.45
CA LYS A 226 -0.44 14.68 15.14
C LYS A 226 -1.67 13.92 15.62
N LEU A 227 -1.65 12.61 15.48
CA LEU A 227 -2.67 11.68 15.94
C LEU A 227 -2.04 10.58 16.77
N ASN A 228 -2.77 10.09 17.76
CA ASN A 228 -2.45 8.80 18.37
C ASN A 228 -2.78 7.68 17.38
N ASP A 229 -2.11 6.55 17.53
CA ASP A 229 -2.21 5.36 16.69
C ASP A 229 -1.69 5.58 15.24
N ILE A 230 -1.63 4.49 14.48
CA ILE A 230 -1.29 4.53 13.06
C ILE A 230 -2.56 4.67 12.22
N LEU A 231 -2.78 5.85 11.65
CA LEU A 231 -3.84 6.10 10.67
C LEU A 231 -3.34 5.67 9.28
N LEU A 232 -3.81 4.52 8.81
CA LEU A 232 -3.41 3.91 7.55
C LEU A 232 -4.46 4.15 6.46
N PRO A 233 -4.11 4.83 5.34
CA PRO A 233 -4.97 4.90 4.16
C PRO A 233 -5.08 3.52 3.51
N ARG A 234 -6.29 3.10 3.12
CA ARG A 234 -6.52 1.84 2.39
C ARG A 234 -7.54 2.05 1.26
N LYS A 235 -7.67 1.04 0.40
CA LYS A 235 -8.60 1.04 -0.76
C LYS A 235 -10.08 1.23 -0.38
N ASN A 236 -10.44 0.99 0.88
CA ASN A 236 -11.80 1.11 1.39
C ASN A 236 -11.93 2.21 2.47
N GLY A 237 -11.07 3.23 2.42
CA GLY A 237 -11.01 4.30 3.41
C GLY A 237 -9.86 4.10 4.39
N PHE A 238 -9.96 4.67 5.58
CA PHE A 238 -8.90 4.64 6.57
C PHE A 238 -9.07 3.52 7.59
N TRP A 239 -7.95 3.03 8.10
CA TRP A 239 -7.88 2.06 9.18
C TRP A 239 -6.99 2.63 10.28
N VAL A 240 -7.30 2.31 11.53
CA VAL A 240 -6.42 2.57 12.67
C VAL A 240 -5.72 1.27 13.02
N ILE A 241 -4.39 1.32 13.13
CA ILE A 241 -3.55 0.21 13.54
C ILE A 241 -2.88 0.55 14.87
N ASP A 242 -2.96 -0.39 15.81
CA ASP A 242 -2.34 -0.28 17.11
C ASP A 242 -1.95 -1.69 17.65
N VAL A 243 -1.21 -1.72 18.76
CA VAL A 243 -0.83 -2.95 19.47
C VAL A 243 -1.39 -2.91 20.89
N ASP A 244 -2.41 -3.73 21.13
CA ASP A 244 -3.00 -3.87 22.46
C ASP A 244 -2.28 -4.96 23.26
N ARG A 245 -1.84 -4.60 24.46
CA ARG A 245 -1.35 -5.56 25.45
C ARG A 245 -2.51 -6.18 26.23
N GLU A 246 -2.76 -7.46 26.01
CA GLU A 246 -3.74 -8.24 26.79
C GLU A 246 -3.02 -8.99 27.92
N VAL A 247 -3.51 -8.84 29.15
CA VAL A 247 -2.99 -9.53 30.34
C VAL A 247 -4.08 -10.42 30.93
N ASP A 248 -3.87 -11.73 30.91
CA ASP A 248 -4.76 -12.74 31.53
C ASP A 248 -3.96 -13.58 32.54
N GLY A 249 -4.10 -13.26 33.82
CA GLY A 249 -3.29 -13.85 34.88
C GLY A 249 -1.80 -13.57 34.69
N ASN A 250 -1.01 -14.63 34.48
CA ASN A 250 0.44 -14.54 34.22
C ASN A 250 0.79 -14.54 32.72
N ILE A 251 -0.21 -14.63 31.83
CA ILE A 251 0.00 -14.64 30.38
C ILE A 251 -0.18 -13.22 29.88
N LEU A 252 0.82 -12.71 29.17
CA LEU A 252 0.83 -11.38 28.56
C LEU A 252 1.06 -11.52 27.08
N ASN A 253 0.12 -11.03 26.27
CA ASN A 253 0.23 -11.15 24.82
C ASN A 253 -0.15 -9.83 24.14
N ASP A 254 0.77 -9.31 23.34
CA ASP A 254 0.52 -8.16 22.48
C ASP A 254 -0.24 -8.60 21.22
N LYS A 255 -1.31 -7.90 20.90
CA LYS A 255 -2.19 -8.17 19.75
C LYS A 255 -2.29 -6.94 18.87
N ILE A 256 -1.93 -7.12 17.60
CA ILE A 256 -2.08 -6.08 16.59
C ILE A 256 -3.55 -5.98 16.24
N LYS A 257 -4.11 -4.79 16.39
CA LYS A 257 -5.46 -4.43 15.93
C LYS A 257 -5.35 -3.63 14.65
N ALA A 258 -6.25 -3.90 13.72
CA ALA A 258 -6.42 -3.13 12.50
C ALA A 258 -7.92 -2.90 12.31
N VAL A 259 -8.38 -1.69 12.60
CA VAL A 259 -9.80 -1.36 12.71
C VAL A 259 -10.20 -0.37 11.61
N PRO A 260 -11.08 -0.74 10.67
CA PRO A 260 -11.58 0.18 9.66
C PRO A 260 -12.39 1.33 10.28
N GLN A 261 -12.26 2.53 9.72
CA GLN A 261 -12.77 3.77 10.28
C GLN A 261 -14.05 4.34 9.63
N PHE A 262 -14.70 3.58 8.74
CA PHE A 262 -15.93 4.02 8.07
C PHE A 262 -17.17 3.92 8.99
N SER A 263 -18.05 4.93 8.92
CA SER A 263 -19.26 5.03 9.75
C SER A 263 -20.27 3.92 9.43
N LEU A 264 -20.60 3.11 10.45
CA LEU A 264 -21.79 2.25 10.43
C LEU A 264 -23.04 3.13 10.51
N LEU A 265 -23.91 3.08 9.50
CA LEU A 265 -25.29 3.51 9.65
C LEU A 265 -25.96 2.57 10.68
N LYS A 266 -25.99 2.98 11.95
CA LYS A 266 -26.82 2.31 12.98
C LYS A 266 -28.27 2.36 12.50
N PRO A 267 -28.97 1.22 12.31
CA PRO A 267 -30.38 1.24 11.97
C PRO A 267 -31.14 1.93 13.10
N LYS A 268 -31.91 2.98 12.79
CA LYS A 268 -32.84 3.59 13.75
C LYS A 268 -33.92 2.55 14.11
N GLY A 269 -33.77 1.92 15.28
CA GLY A 269 -34.76 0.98 15.82
C GLY A 269 -34.26 0.10 16.96
N SER A 270 -32.95 -0.15 17.08
CA SER A 270 -32.38 -0.92 18.19
C SER A 270 -32.10 -0.02 19.40
N ARG A 271 -33.08 0.05 20.30
CA ARG A 271 -32.83 0.43 21.70
C ARG A 271 -32.00 -0.69 22.35
N GLY A 272 -30.75 -0.39 22.69
CA GLY A 272 -29.99 -1.17 23.66
C GLY A 272 -28.79 -1.93 23.07
N LYS A 273 -27.62 -1.59 23.61
CA LYS A 273 -26.27 -2.15 23.40
C LYS A 273 -25.59 -1.68 22.11
N SER A 274 -24.45 -1.03 22.32
CA SER A 274 -23.37 -1.00 21.34
C SER A 274 -23.21 -2.41 20.80
N GLU A 275 -23.55 -2.62 19.53
CA GLU A 275 -23.07 -3.77 18.79
C GLU A 275 -21.57 -3.54 18.61
N ASP A 276 -20.82 -3.91 19.65
CA ASP A 276 -19.51 -4.50 19.47
C ASP A 276 -19.72 -5.56 18.39
N LEU A 277 -19.08 -5.37 17.24
CA LEU A 277 -18.95 -6.41 16.23
C LEU A 277 -18.07 -7.51 16.83
N ILE A 278 -18.65 -8.26 17.77
CA ILE A 278 -18.15 -9.54 18.25
C ILE A 278 -18.35 -10.50 17.08
N TYR A 279 -17.38 -10.49 16.16
CA TYR A 279 -17.17 -11.60 15.25
C TYR A 279 -17.01 -12.85 16.11
N LYS A 280 -17.95 -13.79 15.94
CA LYS A 280 -17.99 -15.05 16.68
C LYS A 280 -16.63 -15.75 16.61
N LYS A 281 -15.95 -15.74 17.76
CA LYS A 281 -14.91 -16.67 18.16
C LYS A 281 -15.39 -18.09 17.83
N ARG A 282 -14.77 -18.75 16.85
CA ARG A 282 -14.68 -20.21 16.92
C ARG A 282 -13.65 -20.46 18.00
N GLU A 283 -14.12 -20.85 19.18
CA GLU A 283 -13.25 -21.44 20.18
C GLU A 283 -12.70 -22.72 19.59
N ASP A 284 -11.44 -22.64 19.16
CA ASP A 284 -10.63 -23.82 18.97
C ASP A 284 -10.18 -24.23 20.37
N ASP A 285 -10.79 -25.29 20.90
CA ASP A 285 -10.57 -25.87 22.23
C ASP A 285 -9.20 -26.58 22.36
N SER A 286 -8.13 -25.94 21.90
CA SER A 286 -6.77 -26.29 22.29
C SER A 286 -6.22 -25.22 23.24
N LYS A 287 -6.37 -25.46 24.54
CA LYS A 287 -5.55 -24.83 25.59
C LYS A 287 -4.10 -25.29 25.44
N ASN A 288 -3.45 -24.92 24.35
CA ASN A 288 -2.01 -24.75 24.35
C ASN A 288 -1.79 -23.34 24.87
N SER A 289 -1.19 -23.23 26.06
CA SER A 289 -0.77 -21.96 26.65
C SER A 289 0.00 -21.17 25.59
N LEU A 290 -0.61 -20.13 25.03
CA LEU A 290 0.09 -19.22 24.14
C LEU A 290 1.24 -18.62 24.96
N PRO A 291 2.49 -18.64 24.45
CA PRO A 291 3.60 -18.01 25.16
C PRO A 291 3.32 -16.53 25.34
N SER A 292 3.83 -15.94 26.43
CA SER A 292 3.76 -14.49 26.61
C SER A 292 4.63 -13.82 25.55
N THR A 293 4.01 -13.20 24.55
CA THR A 293 4.73 -12.59 23.41
C THR A 293 4.54 -11.08 23.38
N LEU A 294 5.66 -10.35 23.29
CA LEU A 294 5.65 -8.94 22.95
C LEU A 294 5.68 -8.75 21.43
N ARG A 295 5.04 -7.70 20.95
CA ARG A 295 5.03 -7.35 19.51
C ARG A 295 5.32 -5.89 19.31
N ASN A 296 6.20 -5.61 18.35
CA ASN A 296 6.37 -4.25 17.86
C ASN A 296 6.36 -4.17 16.35
N ILE A 297 5.83 -3.07 15.83
CA ILE A 297 5.71 -2.84 14.39
C ILE A 297 7.04 -2.30 13.85
N LEU A 298 7.52 -2.89 12.76
CA LEU A 298 8.74 -2.48 12.05
C LEU A 298 8.43 -1.70 10.78
N PHE A 299 7.31 -2.03 10.13
CA PHE A 299 6.86 -1.41 8.88
C PHE A 299 5.35 -1.59 8.71
N VAL A 300 4.67 -0.58 8.15
CA VAL A 300 3.28 -0.67 7.70
C VAL A 300 3.15 0.01 6.34
N SER A 301 2.39 -0.61 5.44
CA SER A 301 1.87 0.01 4.23
C SER A 301 0.42 -0.39 3.98
N ASN A 302 -0.15 0.10 2.89
CA ASN A 302 -1.54 -0.16 2.50
C ASN A 302 -1.99 -1.64 2.54
N ASN A 303 -1.08 -2.60 2.35
CA ASN A 303 -1.40 -4.03 2.27
C ASN A 303 -0.66 -4.91 3.27
N TYR A 304 0.49 -4.48 3.80
CA TYR A 304 1.37 -5.33 4.58
C TYR A 304 1.83 -4.65 5.87
N ILE A 305 2.13 -5.48 6.86
CA ILE A 305 2.72 -5.07 8.13
C ILE A 305 3.85 -6.03 8.47
N SER A 306 5.02 -5.46 8.79
CA SER A 306 6.17 -6.20 9.31
C SER A 306 6.30 -5.94 10.79
N ILE A 307 6.58 -7.00 11.55
CA ILE A 307 6.67 -6.94 13.01
C ILE A 307 7.85 -7.74 13.54
N GLU A 308 8.21 -7.46 14.78
CA GLU A 308 9.04 -8.31 15.60
C GLU A 308 8.19 -8.94 16.72
N ASP A 309 8.21 -10.26 16.78
CA ASP A 309 7.68 -11.06 17.89
C ASP A 309 8.84 -11.39 18.86
N ILE A 310 8.63 -11.16 20.16
CA ILE A 310 9.57 -11.51 21.24
C ILE A 310 8.86 -12.48 22.18
N ASP A 311 9.31 -13.73 22.22
CA ASP A 311 8.79 -14.76 23.11
C ASP A 311 9.47 -14.68 24.48
N ILE A 312 8.78 -14.07 25.45
CA ILE A 312 9.31 -13.83 26.79
C ILE A 312 9.50 -15.16 27.55
N MET A 313 8.67 -16.16 27.26
CA MET A 313 8.71 -17.45 27.96
C MET A 313 9.81 -18.38 27.44
N ASN A 314 10.33 -18.12 26.25
CA ASN A 314 11.33 -18.92 25.57
C ASN A 314 12.64 -18.15 25.38
N ASN A 315 13.31 -17.79 26.48
CA ASN A 315 14.60 -17.09 26.50
C ASN A 315 14.64 -15.81 25.63
N GLU A 316 13.54 -15.05 25.59
CA GLU A 316 13.40 -13.85 24.75
C GLU A 316 13.64 -14.07 23.25
N LYS A 317 13.36 -15.28 22.74
CA LYS A 317 13.54 -15.61 21.34
C LYS A 317 12.82 -14.60 20.44
N ARG A 318 13.54 -14.04 19.47
CA ARG A 318 13.01 -13.00 18.59
C ARG A 318 12.82 -13.50 17.17
N SER A 319 11.69 -13.15 16.57
CA SER A 319 11.40 -13.47 15.18
C SER A 319 10.81 -12.26 14.45
N LEU A 320 11.12 -12.15 13.17
CA LEU A 320 10.55 -11.16 12.27
C LEU A 320 9.40 -11.83 11.53
N LYS A 321 8.31 -11.11 11.31
CA LYS A 321 7.16 -11.63 10.56
C LYS A 321 6.62 -10.55 9.65
N ILE A 322 6.09 -10.97 8.50
CA ILE A 322 5.34 -10.10 7.58
C ILE A 322 3.96 -10.69 7.38
N TYR A 323 2.93 -9.87 7.57
CA TYR A 323 1.55 -10.25 7.38
C TYR A 323 0.87 -9.37 6.32
N ALA A 324 -0.06 -9.95 5.57
CA ALA A 324 -1.06 -9.17 4.87
C ALA A 324 -2.05 -8.62 5.90
N ILE A 325 -2.35 -7.32 5.85
CA ILE A 325 -3.22 -6.65 6.83
C ILE A 325 -4.62 -7.28 6.85
N ASP A 326 -5.13 -7.68 5.68
CA ASP A 326 -6.45 -8.33 5.56
C ASP A 326 -6.52 -9.73 6.20
N ASN A 327 -5.39 -10.33 6.59
CA ASN A 327 -5.32 -11.68 7.13
C ASN A 327 -4.58 -11.75 8.48
N LEU A 328 -4.54 -10.66 9.25
CA LEU A 328 -3.88 -10.61 10.56
C LEU A 328 -4.34 -11.70 11.54
N GLU A 329 -5.62 -12.10 11.49
CA GLU A 329 -6.18 -13.13 12.36
C GLU A 329 -5.59 -14.52 12.12
N LYS A 330 -5.22 -14.84 10.87
CA LYS A 330 -4.67 -16.15 10.50
C LYS A 330 -3.25 -16.35 11.03
N LYS A 331 -2.53 -15.25 11.32
CA LYS A 331 -1.13 -15.24 11.81
C LYS A 331 -0.16 -16.04 10.92
N ILE A 332 -0.46 -16.16 9.62
CA ILE A 332 0.40 -16.84 8.65
C ILE A 332 1.44 -15.84 8.12
N SER A 333 2.70 -15.99 8.53
CA SER A 333 3.79 -15.14 8.06
C SER A 333 4.10 -15.45 6.60
N ILE A 334 4.33 -14.42 5.80
CA ILE A 334 4.63 -14.53 4.37
C ILE A 334 6.13 -14.83 4.20
N LYS A 335 6.48 -15.76 3.32
CA LYS A 335 7.88 -16.12 3.03
C LYS A 335 8.48 -15.17 2.02
N LEU A 336 9.82 -15.08 1.99
CA LEU A 336 10.50 -14.29 0.95
C LEU A 336 10.14 -14.77 -0.47
N SER A 337 10.05 -16.09 -0.67
CA SER A 337 9.68 -16.71 -1.94
C SER A 337 8.29 -16.31 -2.45
N ASP A 338 7.41 -15.85 -1.56
CA ASP A 338 6.06 -15.39 -1.93
C ASP A 338 6.09 -13.95 -2.47
N PHE A 339 7.17 -13.19 -2.23
CA PHE A 339 7.38 -11.84 -2.75
C PHE A 339 8.33 -11.79 -3.93
N ILE A 340 9.37 -12.62 -3.91
CA ILE A 340 10.43 -12.67 -4.91
C ILE A 340 10.33 -14.02 -5.63
N GLU A 341 9.55 -14.02 -6.71
CA GLU A 341 9.33 -15.20 -7.55
C GLU A 341 10.66 -15.70 -8.15
N GLU A 342 10.73 -17.01 -8.41
CA GLU A 342 11.87 -17.76 -8.98
C GLU A 342 13.14 -17.89 -8.11
N ASP A 343 13.56 -16.86 -7.35
CA ASP A 343 14.87 -16.86 -6.66
C ASP A 343 14.82 -16.59 -5.13
N GLY A 344 13.65 -16.36 -4.54
CA GLY A 344 13.53 -15.97 -3.12
C GLY A 344 14.28 -16.87 -2.13
N SER A 345 14.07 -18.18 -2.16
CA SER A 345 14.73 -19.13 -1.25
C SER A 345 16.25 -19.12 -1.39
N LYS A 346 16.75 -19.01 -2.63
CA LYS A 346 18.18 -18.93 -2.91
C LYS A 346 18.79 -17.64 -2.34
N ILE A 347 18.15 -16.50 -2.58
CA ILE A 347 18.60 -15.19 -2.07
C ILE A 347 18.60 -15.18 -0.53
N PHE A 348 17.60 -15.81 0.09
CA PHE A 348 17.56 -15.97 1.55
C PHE A 348 18.78 -16.75 2.06
N LEU A 349 19.07 -17.92 1.47
CA LEU A 349 20.19 -18.77 1.86
C LEU A 349 21.54 -18.08 1.63
N GLU A 350 21.72 -17.36 0.52
CA GLU A 350 22.94 -16.57 0.27
C GLU A 350 23.13 -15.48 1.32
N GLY A 351 22.05 -14.78 1.70
CA GLY A 351 22.07 -13.79 2.77
C GLY A 351 22.46 -14.42 4.11
N LEU A 352 21.87 -15.57 4.44
CA LEU A 352 22.15 -16.33 5.65
C LEU A 352 23.62 -16.76 5.72
N GLN A 353 24.14 -17.40 4.68
CA GLN A 353 25.52 -17.88 4.61
C GLN A 353 26.55 -16.75 4.76
N SER A 354 26.21 -15.53 4.32
CA SER A 354 27.08 -14.36 4.53
C SER A 354 27.13 -13.87 5.99
N ALA A 355 26.20 -14.31 6.82
CA ALA A 355 26.00 -13.80 8.18
C ALA A 355 26.46 -14.76 9.29
N ILE A 356 26.49 -16.07 9.06
CA ILE A 356 26.86 -17.07 10.06
C ILE A 356 28.05 -17.92 9.58
N SER A 357 28.89 -18.35 10.52
CA SER A 357 29.97 -19.31 10.27
C SER A 357 29.43 -20.73 10.12
N MET A 358 30.18 -21.61 9.45
CA MET A 358 29.77 -23.00 9.19
C MET A 358 29.61 -23.87 10.45
N ASP A 359 30.19 -23.45 11.58
CA ASP A 359 30.18 -24.21 12.84
C ASP A 359 28.92 -23.98 13.70
N VAL A 360 27.99 -23.14 13.24
CA VAL A 360 26.70 -22.86 13.89
C VAL A 360 25.62 -23.70 13.20
N ASP A 361 24.70 -24.29 13.96
CA ASP A 361 23.52 -25.00 13.45
C ASP A 361 22.28 -24.06 13.46
N PRO A 362 22.02 -23.31 12.36
CA PRO A 362 20.96 -22.31 12.33
C PRO A 362 19.57 -22.92 12.12
N ILE A 363 18.56 -22.32 12.75
CA ILE A 363 17.17 -22.59 12.38
C ILE A 363 16.83 -21.76 11.14
N ILE A 364 16.69 -22.44 10.00
CA ILE A 364 16.35 -21.81 8.71
C ILE A 364 14.82 -21.64 8.62
N ASP A 365 14.38 -20.39 8.47
CA ASP A 365 12.97 -20.03 8.28
C ASP A 365 12.86 -18.83 7.32
N GLU A 366 12.44 -19.09 6.07
CA GLU A 366 12.29 -18.06 5.03
C GLU A 366 11.16 -17.05 5.31
N SER A 367 10.32 -17.30 6.32
CA SER A 367 9.31 -16.35 6.80
C SER A 367 9.81 -15.46 7.92
N ASN A 368 11.02 -15.73 8.46
CA ASN A 368 11.68 -14.93 9.49
C ASN A 368 12.39 -13.72 8.86
N ILE A 369 11.58 -12.91 8.19
CA ILE A 369 11.99 -11.73 7.44
C ILE A 369 11.19 -10.51 7.88
N GLY A 370 11.75 -9.32 7.67
CA GLY A 370 11.07 -8.06 7.95
C GLY A 370 11.61 -6.91 7.11
N LEU A 371 10.91 -5.79 7.15
CA LEU A 371 11.33 -4.56 6.48
C LEU A 371 11.97 -3.59 7.47
N PHE A 372 13.06 -2.97 7.03
CA PHE A 372 13.83 -2.01 7.81
C PHE A 372 14.19 -0.80 6.96
N ARG A 373 14.33 0.35 7.61
CA ARG A 373 14.87 1.56 6.98
C ARG A 373 16.39 1.50 6.85
N ARG A 374 16.91 1.95 5.72
CA ARG A 374 18.34 2.22 5.51
C ARG A 374 18.52 3.32 4.47
N ASN A 375 19.04 4.46 4.91
CA ASN A 375 19.42 5.59 4.04
C ASN A 375 18.34 5.96 3.04
N GLY A 376 17.09 6.14 3.45
CA GLY A 376 16.01 6.52 2.55
C GLY A 376 15.26 5.38 1.88
N TYR A 377 15.68 4.11 2.05
CA TYR A 377 15.02 2.94 1.47
C TYR A 377 14.45 1.99 2.52
N TRP A 378 13.37 1.30 2.16
CA TRP A 378 12.91 0.09 2.80
C TRP A 378 13.67 -1.11 2.22
N ILE A 379 14.28 -1.91 3.10
CA ILE A 379 15.05 -3.10 2.72
C ILE A 379 14.57 -4.34 3.46
N PHE A 380 14.63 -5.49 2.78
CA PHE A 380 14.45 -6.76 3.45
C PHE A 380 15.65 -7.10 4.33
N LYS A 381 15.36 -7.56 5.55
CA LYS A 381 16.33 -8.30 6.37
C LYS A 381 15.74 -9.63 6.77
N GLY A 382 16.58 -10.65 6.75
CA GLY A 382 16.31 -11.93 7.38
C GLY A 382 16.86 -11.95 8.79
N ARG A 383 16.32 -12.83 9.63
CA ARG A 383 16.85 -13.13 10.94
C ARG A 383 17.07 -14.63 11.08
N VAL A 384 18.25 -14.98 11.57
CA VAL A 384 18.57 -16.34 12.01
C VAL A 384 18.64 -16.37 13.52
N ASN A 385 18.02 -17.39 14.10
CA ASN A 385 18.16 -17.73 15.52
C ASN A 385 19.11 -18.92 15.63
N TYR A 386 19.99 -18.90 16.62
CA TYR A 386 20.95 -19.96 16.91
C TYR A 386 21.18 -20.04 18.41
N LYS A 387 21.68 -21.20 18.87
CA LYS A 387 22.02 -21.42 20.28
C LYS A 387 23.52 -21.35 20.48
N GLU A 388 23.93 -20.61 21.49
CA GLU A 388 25.32 -20.58 21.96
C GLU A 388 25.31 -20.66 23.49
N SER A 389 25.97 -21.66 24.07
CA SER A 389 26.04 -21.87 25.53
C SER A 389 24.66 -21.85 26.24
N GLU A 390 23.64 -22.48 25.65
CA GLU A 390 22.23 -22.51 26.10
C GLU A 390 21.46 -21.16 26.01
N GLU A 391 22.10 -20.09 25.51
CA GLU A 391 21.43 -18.82 25.21
C GLU A 391 20.84 -18.83 23.78
N GLU A 392 19.62 -18.33 23.63
CA GLU A 392 18.99 -18.10 22.32
C GLU A 392 19.47 -16.74 21.79
N LEU A 393 20.33 -16.78 20.79
CA LEU A 393 20.86 -15.60 20.12
C LEU A 393 20.25 -15.45 18.73
N TYR A 394 20.31 -14.24 18.21
CA TYR A 394 19.88 -13.96 16.84
C TYR A 394 20.82 -13.02 16.11
N LYS A 395 20.81 -13.12 14.79
CA LYS A 395 21.53 -12.20 13.91
C LYS A 395 20.66 -11.82 12.73
N ASN A 396 20.57 -10.51 12.47
CA ASN A 396 19.94 -10.00 11.26
C ASN A 396 20.94 -10.01 10.11
N PHE A 397 20.49 -10.34 8.91
CA PHE A 397 21.28 -10.34 7.69
C PHE A 397 20.56 -9.64 6.55
N ASN A 398 21.33 -9.10 5.61
CA ASN A 398 20.76 -8.38 4.47
C ASN A 398 20.28 -9.39 3.43
N ILE A 399 19.08 -9.19 2.93
CA ILE A 399 18.54 -9.92 1.79
C ILE A 399 18.71 -9.04 0.56
N LYS A 400 19.40 -9.55 -0.46
CA LYS A 400 19.70 -8.78 -1.69
C LYS A 400 18.50 -8.78 -2.65
N ALA A 401 17.34 -8.39 -2.14
CA ALA A 401 16.12 -8.25 -2.90
C ALA A 401 15.48 -6.89 -2.60
N ILE A 402 14.89 -6.30 -3.63
CA ILE A 402 14.13 -5.04 -3.52
C ILE A 402 12.68 -5.40 -3.17
N PRO A 403 12.10 -4.82 -2.11
CA PRO A 403 10.67 -4.99 -1.83
C PRO A 403 9.80 -4.66 -3.07
N PRO A 404 8.81 -5.50 -3.40
CA PRO A 404 7.95 -5.25 -4.55
C PRO A 404 7.12 -3.96 -4.35
N LYS A 405 6.75 -3.30 -5.45
CA LYS A 405 6.02 -2.02 -5.39
C LYS A 405 4.65 -2.13 -4.71
N GLU A 406 4.03 -3.31 -4.75
CA GLU A 406 2.78 -3.63 -4.06
C GLU A 406 2.94 -3.59 -2.53
N MET A 407 4.17 -3.80 -2.04
CA MET A 407 4.52 -3.75 -0.63
C MET A 407 4.95 -2.35 -0.22
N VAL A 408 5.83 -1.71 -0.99
CA VAL A 408 6.33 -0.37 -0.68
C VAL A 408 6.11 0.55 -1.87
N SER A 409 5.23 1.53 -1.72
CA SER A 409 4.98 2.56 -2.72
C SER A 409 5.91 3.76 -2.50
N TYR A 410 6.41 4.37 -3.58
CA TYR A 410 7.28 5.57 -3.58
C TYR A 410 8.55 5.51 -2.74
N ASP A 411 9.21 4.35 -2.72
CA ASP A 411 10.53 4.19 -2.10
C ASP A 411 11.65 4.55 -3.08
N LYS A 412 11.68 5.81 -3.52
CA LYS A 412 12.67 6.32 -4.47
C LYS A 412 13.41 7.51 -3.89
N HIS A 413 14.73 7.54 -4.09
CA HIS A 413 15.53 8.73 -3.86
C HIS A 413 15.37 9.67 -5.03
N LEU A 414 14.70 10.79 -4.81
CA LEU A 414 14.81 11.90 -5.75
C LEU A 414 16.15 12.62 -5.55
N ILE A 415 16.52 12.85 -4.30
CA ILE A 415 17.76 13.51 -3.91
C ILE A 415 18.79 12.47 -3.49
N PRO A 416 20.02 12.47 -4.04
CA PRO A 416 21.05 11.52 -3.64
C PRO A 416 21.36 11.61 -2.13
N TRP A 417 21.52 10.47 -1.46
CA TRP A 417 21.82 10.41 -0.02
C TRP A 417 23.04 11.26 0.39
N ASP A 418 24.10 11.25 -0.41
CA ASP A 418 25.30 12.05 -0.14
C ASP A 418 25.03 13.57 -0.20
N ALA A 419 24.07 14.01 -1.03
CA ALA A 419 23.65 15.40 -1.07
C ALA A 419 22.92 15.80 0.22
N ILE A 420 22.04 14.91 0.73
CA ILE A 420 21.41 15.10 2.03
C ILE A 420 22.45 15.14 3.15
N LYS A 421 23.40 14.19 3.19
CA LYS A 421 24.44 14.15 4.23
C LYS A 421 25.38 15.34 4.21
N ARG A 422 25.64 15.95 3.06
CA ARG A 422 26.42 17.22 2.99
C ARG A 422 25.68 18.38 3.64
N LYS A 423 24.35 18.41 3.53
CA LYS A 423 23.53 19.51 4.06
C LYS A 423 23.08 19.29 5.50
N VAL A 424 22.72 18.05 5.83
CA VAL A 424 22.27 17.59 7.14
C VAL A 424 23.16 16.41 7.57
N PRO A 425 24.36 16.67 8.10
CA PRO A 425 25.30 15.62 8.49
C PRO A 425 24.75 14.63 9.51
N GLU A 426 23.77 15.02 10.31
CA GLU A 426 23.07 14.22 11.32
C GLU A 426 21.92 13.38 10.76
N ALA A 427 21.63 13.46 9.45
CA ALA A 427 20.56 12.68 8.83
C ALA A 427 20.81 11.18 8.98
N ILE A 428 19.77 10.46 9.40
CA ILE A 428 19.74 9.01 9.56
C ILE A 428 18.80 8.34 8.55
N ASP A 429 17.82 9.08 8.03
CA ASP A 429 16.88 8.59 7.03
C ASP A 429 16.25 9.76 6.25
N MET A 430 15.52 9.46 5.16
CA MET A 430 14.74 10.46 4.41
C MET A 430 13.54 9.86 3.66
N PHE A 431 12.55 10.69 3.35
CA PHE A 431 11.43 10.35 2.49
C PHE A 431 11.23 11.45 1.46
N SER A 432 11.09 11.10 0.18
CA SER A 432 10.88 12.05 -0.92
C SER A 432 9.45 11.95 -1.44
N SER A 433 8.81 13.11 -1.65
CA SER A 433 7.48 13.15 -2.24
C SER A 433 7.48 12.64 -3.69
N PRO A 434 6.44 11.94 -4.16
CA PRO A 434 6.38 11.41 -5.52
C PRO A 434 6.38 12.45 -6.65
N ASN A 435 5.95 13.67 -6.35
CA ASN A 435 5.72 14.77 -7.28
C ASN A 435 6.78 15.87 -7.18
N ASP A 436 7.96 15.55 -6.65
CA ASP A 436 9.11 16.46 -6.54
C ASP A 436 8.82 17.76 -5.74
N ASP A 437 7.90 17.72 -4.77
CA ASP A 437 7.49 18.86 -3.95
C ASP A 437 8.40 19.04 -2.72
N LEU A 438 8.54 18.00 -1.89
CA LEU A 438 9.28 18.05 -0.63
C LEU A 438 10.08 16.78 -0.30
N VAL A 439 11.08 16.94 0.57
CA VAL A 439 11.80 15.85 1.24
C VAL A 439 11.66 16.02 2.75
N VAL A 440 11.33 14.94 3.44
CA VAL A 440 11.40 14.85 4.90
C VAL A 440 12.70 14.15 5.27
N VAL A 441 13.61 14.87 5.92
CA VAL A 441 14.88 14.32 6.45
C VAL A 441 14.70 13.97 7.91
N VAL A 442 15.07 12.75 8.30
CA VAL A 442 14.95 12.25 9.67
C VAL A 442 16.30 12.35 10.36
N THR A 443 16.30 12.87 11.58
CA THR A 443 17.43 12.88 12.51
C THR A 443 17.05 12.11 13.78
N HIS A 444 17.96 11.99 14.74
CA HIS A 444 17.64 11.35 16.03
C HIS A 444 16.62 12.12 16.88
N THR A 445 16.46 13.42 16.64
CA THR A 445 15.64 14.31 17.48
C THR A 445 14.52 14.99 16.72
N ASP A 446 14.55 15.00 15.39
CA ASP A 446 13.69 15.87 14.59
C ASP A 446 13.41 15.30 13.20
N LEU A 447 12.24 15.63 12.66
CA LEU A 447 11.93 15.65 11.23
C LEU A 447 12.17 17.05 10.68
N LEU A 448 12.97 17.14 9.63
CA LEU A 448 13.26 18.38 8.93
C LEU A 448 12.61 18.33 7.55
N ILE A 449 11.68 19.23 7.27
CA ILE A 449 10.95 19.25 6.00
C ILE A 449 11.57 20.29 5.09
N TYR A 450 12.06 19.89 3.92
CA TYR A 450 12.64 20.76 2.91
C TYR A 450 11.82 20.73 1.63
N SER A 451 11.69 21.87 0.95
CA SER A 451 11.20 21.89 -0.43
C SER A 451 12.29 21.39 -1.37
N ILE A 452 11.88 20.74 -2.46
CA ILE A 452 12.78 20.32 -3.53
C ILE A 452 12.91 21.47 -4.55
N GLU A 453 14.14 21.80 -4.91
CA GLU A 453 14.49 22.84 -5.87
C GLU A 453 15.19 22.21 -7.08
N ASN A 454 14.80 22.61 -8.30
CA ASN A 454 15.41 22.15 -9.55
C ASN A 454 15.50 20.61 -9.72
N LYS A 455 14.64 19.85 -9.03
CA LYS A 455 14.56 18.36 -9.03
C LYS A 455 15.76 17.60 -8.47
N GLU A 456 16.87 18.26 -8.17
CA GLU A 456 18.10 17.63 -7.70
C GLU A 456 18.64 18.22 -6.38
N GLU A 457 18.08 19.34 -5.93
CA GLU A 457 18.49 20.03 -4.72
C GLU A 457 17.33 20.19 -3.73
N ILE A 458 17.67 20.47 -2.48
CA ILE A 458 16.69 20.86 -1.45
C ILE A 458 16.99 22.28 -1.00
N SER A 459 15.96 23.03 -0.60
CA SER A 459 16.07 24.43 -0.14
C SER A 459 17.09 24.62 0.97
N SER A 460 17.75 25.79 1.01
CA SER A 460 18.86 26.09 1.94
C SER A 460 18.54 25.83 3.42
N THR A 461 17.32 26.14 3.85
CA THR A 461 16.80 25.93 5.20
C THR A 461 15.54 25.08 5.17
N PRO A 462 15.26 24.28 6.21
CA PRO A 462 14.01 23.54 6.28
C PRO A 462 12.83 24.52 6.36
N MET A 463 11.74 24.18 5.67
CA MET A 463 10.46 24.89 5.74
C MET A 463 9.86 24.78 7.14
N GLU A 464 9.93 23.58 7.72
CA GLU A 464 9.39 23.27 9.04
C GLU A 464 10.25 22.21 9.74
N LYS A 465 10.13 22.17 11.07
CA LYS A 465 10.85 21.25 11.94
C LYS A 465 9.90 20.66 12.98
N ILE A 466 9.81 19.33 13.04
CA ILE A 466 8.97 18.62 14.02
C ILE A 466 9.87 17.83 14.95
N LYS A 467 9.73 18.04 16.26
CA LYS A 467 10.48 17.26 17.25
C LYS A 467 10.00 15.81 17.30
N LEU A 468 10.94 14.89 17.33
CA LEU A 468 10.71 13.47 17.55
C LEU A 468 10.99 13.10 19.01
N PRO A 469 10.18 12.22 19.60
CA PRO A 469 10.49 11.58 20.87
C PRO A 469 11.81 10.81 20.79
N LYS A 470 12.44 10.61 21.95
CA LYS A 470 13.70 9.89 22.05
C LYS A 470 13.56 8.47 21.49
N ASN A 471 14.50 8.07 20.64
CA ASN A 471 14.55 6.74 20.01
C ASN A 471 13.33 6.41 19.13
N ALA A 472 12.55 7.42 18.74
CA ALA A 472 11.45 7.21 17.81
C ALA A 472 11.96 6.75 16.43
N SER A 473 11.17 5.95 15.75
CA SER A 473 11.47 5.46 14.40
C SER A 473 10.25 5.59 13.50
N ILE A 474 10.47 5.98 12.24
CA ILE A 474 9.40 6.03 11.24
C ILE A 474 9.16 4.63 10.70
N ILE A 475 7.93 4.14 10.85
CA ILE A 475 7.48 2.79 10.45
C ILE A 475 6.51 2.81 9.27
N MET A 476 6.02 3.99 8.86
CA MET A 476 5.10 4.15 7.73
C MET A 476 5.36 5.50 7.06
N ALA A 477 5.26 5.54 5.73
CA ALA A 477 5.27 6.77 4.95
C ALA A 477 4.34 6.60 3.75
N GLU A 478 3.11 7.09 3.87
CA GLU A 478 2.10 7.03 2.81
C GLU A 478 1.85 8.43 2.24
N TRP A 479 1.93 8.54 0.92
CA TRP A 479 1.89 9.82 0.21
C TRP A 479 0.52 10.06 -0.42
N ALA A 480 -0.03 11.24 -0.20
CA ALA A 480 -1.17 11.78 -0.92
C ALA A 480 -0.68 12.80 -1.94
N ILE A 481 -1.11 12.65 -3.19
CA ILE A 481 -0.84 13.61 -4.28
C ILE A 481 -2.16 13.98 -4.97
N ASP A 482 -2.14 15.04 -5.77
CA ASP A 482 -3.29 15.52 -6.53
C ASP A 482 -4.50 15.82 -5.63
N ARG A 483 -5.59 15.07 -5.77
CA ARG A 483 -6.84 15.27 -4.99
C ARG A 483 -6.80 14.74 -3.56
N TYR A 484 -5.85 13.87 -3.26
CA TYR A 484 -5.84 13.12 -1.99
C TYR A 484 -5.49 13.96 -0.77
N PRO A 485 -4.61 14.98 -0.83
CA PRO A 485 -4.19 15.69 0.37
C PRO A 485 -5.34 16.36 1.13
N ASP A 486 -6.27 17.02 0.45
CA ASP A 486 -7.43 17.65 1.13
C ASP A 486 -8.38 16.60 1.74
N MET A 487 -8.57 15.45 1.07
CA MET A 487 -9.39 14.36 1.60
C MET A 487 -8.76 13.72 2.83
N TRP A 488 -7.45 13.47 2.80
CA TRP A 488 -6.71 12.85 3.90
C TRP A 488 -6.60 13.79 5.09
N GLU A 489 -6.35 15.08 4.85
CA GLU A 489 -6.37 16.11 5.89
C GLU A 489 -7.74 16.16 6.59
N SER A 490 -8.83 16.11 5.82
CA SER A 490 -10.18 16.09 6.39
C SER A 490 -10.41 14.89 7.31
N GLU A 491 -9.95 13.69 6.91
CA GLU A 491 -10.01 12.50 7.76
C GLU A 491 -9.16 12.67 9.03
N VAL A 492 -7.93 13.18 8.90
CA VAL A 492 -7.04 13.43 10.04
C VAL A 492 -7.71 14.34 11.07
N ILE A 493 -8.34 15.42 10.62
CA ILE A 493 -9.09 16.34 11.48
C ILE A 493 -10.31 15.65 12.10
N GLU A 494 -11.07 14.88 11.33
CA GLU A 494 -12.22 14.12 11.84
C GLU A 494 -11.83 13.12 12.93
N LYS A 495 -10.63 12.54 12.84
CA LYS A 495 -10.06 11.62 13.84
C LYS A 495 -9.43 12.32 15.04
N GLY A 496 -9.57 13.64 15.15
CA GLY A 496 -9.10 14.41 16.29
C GLY A 496 -7.63 14.81 16.21
N GLY A 497 -7.11 15.01 15.00
CA GLY A 497 -5.73 15.45 14.79
C GLY A 497 -5.43 16.74 15.54
N GLU A 498 -4.38 16.71 16.36
CA GLU A 498 -3.90 17.85 17.11
C GLU A 498 -2.93 18.67 16.25
N ILE A 499 -3.13 19.98 16.15
CA ILE A 499 -2.26 20.86 15.38
C ILE A 499 -0.85 20.84 15.98
N ILE A 500 0.16 20.56 15.15
CA ILE A 500 1.56 20.74 15.51
C ILE A 500 1.87 22.23 15.33
N GLN A 501 2.05 22.94 16.46
CA GLN A 501 2.40 24.37 16.44
C GLN A 501 3.81 24.57 15.88
N LYS A 502 3.97 25.65 15.10
CA LYS A 502 5.24 26.06 14.48
C LYS A 502 6.26 26.56 15.50
#